data_AF-A0A0D6M898-F1
#
_entry.id   AF-A0A0D6M898-F1
#
_cell.length_a   1.000
_cell.length_b   1.000
_cell.length_c   1.000
_cell.angle_alpha   90.00
_cell.angle_beta   90.00
_cell.angle_gamma   90.00
#
_symmetry.space_group_name_H-M   'P 1'
#
loop_
_entity.id
_entity.type
_entity.pdbx_description
1 polymer ?
#
loop_
_entity_poly.entity_id
_entity_poly.type
_entity_poly.pdbx_seq_one_letter_code
_entity_poly.pdbx_strand_id
1 'polypeptide(L)'
;MYIYKLQRRTTTPHPSTLTPTEQPVTIQNEEISLTFDANGLVSTLTEKATNVTHTFRQEFFYYLGVMNGSQPSGAYVFRPEGKPIPIEKAQLEVVKFINDESLRDPITKEVVTRYITDIKNQDVFFTDANGRQMMRRQKNYNPSFKYVDTEPVAGNYYPVTNRVFLKDDNKQLTILTDRSQGASSVDGGLELMLHRRCFADDHWGVEEALDEPGDGSGLVVRGTHYVLFGDTKVD
;
A
#
# COMPACT_ATOMS: atom_id res chain seq x y z
N MET A 1 -21.39 20.23 -26.80
CA MET A 1 -22.41 19.25 -27.27
C MET A 1 -21.67 18.03 -27.83
N TYR A 2 -21.47 17.04 -26.97
CA TYR A 2 -21.36 15.62 -27.34
C TYR A 2 -22.28 14.91 -26.34
N ILE A 3 -23.37 14.34 -26.86
CA ILE A 3 -24.46 13.75 -26.09
C ILE A 3 -24.20 12.24 -26.06
N TYR A 4 -23.88 11.69 -24.89
CA TYR A 4 -24.07 10.25 -24.67
C TYR A 4 -25.44 10.04 -24.03
N LYS A 5 -26.34 9.45 -24.81
CA LYS A 5 -27.68 9.03 -24.41
C LYS A 5 -27.52 7.76 -23.56
N LEU A 6 -27.62 7.90 -22.23
CA LEU A 6 -27.69 6.76 -21.31
C LEU A 6 -29.02 6.02 -21.53
N GLN A 7 -28.97 4.90 -22.26
CA GLN A 7 -30.04 3.90 -22.20
C GLN A 7 -29.95 3.18 -20.85
N ARG A 8 -31.04 3.21 -20.08
CA ARG A 8 -31.20 2.39 -18.87
C ARG A 8 -31.09 0.91 -19.25
N ARG A 9 -29.99 0.25 -18.89
CA ARG A 9 -29.92 -1.22 -18.85
C ARG A 9 -30.52 -1.70 -17.52
N THR A 10 -31.71 -2.29 -17.58
CA THR A 10 -32.37 -3.04 -16.51
C THR A 10 -31.90 -4.49 -16.49
N THR A 11 -30.59 -4.71 -16.42
CA THR A 11 -30.01 -6.04 -16.18
C THR A 11 -28.93 -5.89 -15.13
N THR A 12 -29.19 -6.41 -13.94
CA THR A 12 -28.20 -6.62 -12.88
C THR A 12 -26.96 -7.26 -13.52
N PRO A 13 -25.75 -6.69 -13.40
CA PRO A 13 -24.57 -7.38 -13.87
C PRO A 13 -24.43 -8.62 -12.99
N HIS A 14 -24.60 -9.80 -13.60
CA HIS A 14 -24.04 -11.01 -13.00
C HIS A 14 -22.53 -10.77 -12.87
N PRO A 15 -21.90 -11.08 -11.73
CA PRO A 15 -20.45 -11.11 -11.65
C PRO A 15 -19.99 -12.07 -12.74
N SER A 16 -19.31 -11.55 -13.76
CA SER A 16 -18.62 -12.41 -14.69
C SER A 16 -17.48 -13.01 -13.87
N THR A 17 -17.64 -14.25 -13.42
CA THR A 17 -16.53 -15.04 -12.90
C THR A 17 -15.50 -15.10 -14.01
N LEU A 18 -14.45 -14.28 -13.90
CA LEU A 18 -13.25 -14.45 -14.70
C LEU A 18 -12.76 -15.85 -14.40
N THR A 19 -12.90 -16.76 -15.35
CA THR A 19 -12.19 -18.04 -15.32
C THR A 19 -10.70 -17.72 -15.21
N PRO A 20 -9.98 -18.22 -14.19
CA PRO A 20 -8.55 -18.01 -14.08
C PRO A 20 -7.89 -18.46 -15.40
N THR A 21 -7.25 -17.54 -16.10
CA THR A 21 -6.47 -17.88 -17.29
C THR A 21 -5.29 -18.74 -16.83
N GLU A 22 -5.16 -19.96 -17.36
CA GLU A 22 -4.01 -20.86 -17.09
C GLU A 22 -2.67 -20.28 -17.58
N GLN A 23 -2.71 -19.21 -18.38
CA GLN A 23 -1.55 -18.51 -18.93
C GLN A 23 -1.32 -17.19 -18.17
N PRO A 24 -0.08 -16.87 -17.78
CA PRO A 24 0.24 -15.59 -17.14
C PRO A 24 -0.15 -14.43 -18.07
N VAL A 25 -0.96 -13.51 -17.54
CA VAL A 25 -1.35 -12.31 -18.29
C VAL A 25 -0.13 -11.40 -18.39
N THR A 26 0.12 -10.85 -19.58
CA THR A 26 1.26 -9.96 -19.83
C THR A 26 0.77 -8.62 -20.40
N ILE A 27 1.29 -7.51 -19.87
CA ILE A 27 1.07 -6.16 -20.40
C ILE A 27 2.44 -5.56 -20.70
N GLN A 28 2.61 -4.97 -21.88
CA GLN A 28 3.93 -4.50 -22.33
C GLN A 28 3.85 -3.24 -23.20
N ASN A 29 4.93 -2.47 -23.22
CA ASN A 29 5.16 -1.36 -24.16
C ASN A 29 6.50 -1.58 -24.89
N GLU A 30 7.10 -0.53 -25.46
CA GLU A 30 8.40 -0.62 -26.16
C GLU A 30 9.57 -0.92 -25.23
N GLU A 31 9.47 -0.55 -23.95
CA GLU A 31 10.59 -0.56 -22.98
C GLU A 31 10.50 -1.73 -21.99
N ILE A 32 9.30 -2.07 -21.52
CA ILE A 32 9.08 -3.05 -20.45
C ILE A 32 7.95 -4.02 -20.77
N SER A 33 7.99 -5.17 -20.11
CA SER A 33 6.92 -6.16 -20.03
C SER A 33 6.63 -6.52 -18.58
N LEU A 34 5.37 -6.46 -18.17
CA LEU A 34 4.89 -6.87 -16.85
C LEU A 34 4.12 -8.16 -16.97
N THR A 35 4.40 -9.12 -16.10
CA THR A 35 3.58 -10.34 -15.98
C THR A 35 2.74 -10.30 -14.71
N PHE A 36 1.57 -10.93 -14.78
CA PHE A 36 0.60 -11.01 -13.68
C PHE A 36 0.39 -12.47 -13.28
N ASP A 37 0.27 -12.70 -11.99
CA ASP A 37 0.02 -14.03 -11.43
C ASP A 37 -1.47 -14.45 -11.55
N ALA A 38 -1.79 -15.64 -11.06
CA ALA A 38 -3.15 -16.18 -11.08
C ALA A 38 -4.17 -15.37 -10.26
N ASN A 39 -3.70 -14.49 -9.36
CA ASN A 39 -4.53 -13.59 -8.55
C ASN A 39 -4.70 -12.20 -9.20
N GLY A 40 -4.07 -11.97 -10.37
CA GLY A 40 -4.09 -10.69 -11.08
C GLY A 40 -3.16 -9.65 -10.49
N LEU A 41 -2.18 -10.06 -9.66
CA LEU A 41 -1.16 -9.20 -9.10
C LEU A 41 0.09 -9.19 -9.99
N VAL A 42 0.77 -8.05 -10.08
CA VAL A 42 2.04 -7.95 -10.84
C VAL A 42 3.07 -8.86 -10.17
N SER A 43 3.81 -9.65 -10.94
CA SER A 43 4.77 -10.62 -10.42
C SER A 43 6.21 -10.41 -10.92
N THR A 44 6.37 -10.04 -12.20
CA THR A 44 7.69 -9.74 -12.78
C THR A 44 7.68 -8.52 -13.68
N LEU A 45 8.86 -7.92 -13.83
CA LEU A 45 9.15 -6.87 -14.80
C LEU A 45 10.32 -7.30 -15.66
N THR A 46 10.17 -7.29 -16.98
CA THR A 46 11.24 -7.55 -17.95
C THR A 46 11.59 -6.27 -18.67
N GLU A 47 12.87 -5.87 -18.61
CA GLU A 47 13.42 -4.78 -19.42
C GLU A 47 13.68 -5.31 -20.84
N LYS A 48 13.05 -4.73 -21.86
CA LYS A 48 13.12 -5.26 -23.22
C LYS A 48 14.45 -5.01 -23.91
N ALA A 49 15.10 -3.89 -23.59
CA ALA A 49 16.40 -3.55 -24.16
C ALA A 49 17.50 -4.57 -23.79
N THR A 50 17.46 -5.08 -22.56
CA THR A 50 18.47 -6.02 -22.02
C THR A 50 17.96 -7.46 -21.97
N ASN A 51 16.65 -7.66 -22.10
CA ASN A 51 15.95 -8.92 -21.87
C ASN A 51 16.16 -9.49 -20.46
N VAL A 52 16.52 -8.64 -19.49
CA VAL A 52 16.65 -9.01 -18.08
C VAL A 52 15.29 -8.99 -17.43
N THR A 53 14.98 -10.04 -16.66
CA THR A 53 13.74 -10.14 -15.88
C THR A 53 14.04 -9.99 -14.40
N HIS A 54 13.36 -9.03 -13.78
CA HIS A 54 13.43 -8.70 -12.38
C HIS A 54 12.23 -9.28 -11.63
N THR A 55 12.46 -9.64 -10.37
CA THR A 55 11.36 -9.80 -9.43
C THR A 55 10.71 -8.44 -9.23
N PHE A 56 9.40 -8.35 -9.46
CA PHE A 56 8.64 -7.13 -9.27
C PHE A 56 7.22 -7.49 -8.85
N ARG A 57 7.02 -7.71 -7.55
CA ARG A 57 5.73 -8.12 -7.01
C ARG A 57 4.98 -6.93 -6.45
N GLN A 58 3.72 -6.77 -6.85
CA GLN A 58 2.81 -5.84 -6.20
C GLN A 58 1.83 -6.67 -5.36
N GLU A 59 1.81 -6.44 -4.06
CA GLU A 59 1.01 -7.22 -3.12
C GLU A 59 0.19 -6.26 -2.23
N PHE A 60 -0.98 -6.71 -1.77
CA PHE A 60 -1.81 -5.96 -0.82
C PHE A 60 -1.86 -6.71 0.50
N PHE A 61 -1.76 -5.96 1.60
CA PHE A 61 -1.88 -6.49 2.95
C PHE A 61 -2.76 -5.56 3.79
N TYR A 62 -3.20 -6.03 4.95
CA TYR A 62 -3.63 -5.15 6.02
C TYR A 62 -2.97 -5.55 7.35
N TYR A 63 -2.75 -4.54 8.19
CA TYR A 63 -2.48 -4.75 9.60
C TYR A 63 -3.78 -4.72 10.40
N LEU A 64 -3.88 -5.58 11.42
CA LEU A 64 -4.85 -5.40 12.48
C LEU A 64 -4.31 -4.31 13.41
N GLY A 65 -5.12 -3.33 13.77
CA GLY A 65 -4.73 -2.32 14.75
C GLY A 65 -5.18 -2.71 16.15
N VAL A 66 -4.31 -2.50 17.15
CA VAL A 66 -4.69 -2.67 18.56
C VAL A 66 -5.89 -1.77 18.89
N MET A 67 -6.96 -2.34 19.43
CA MET A 67 -8.18 -1.58 19.80
C MET A 67 -8.35 -1.38 21.30
N ASN A 68 -7.74 -2.25 22.11
CA ASN A 68 -7.92 -2.28 23.56
C ASN A 68 -6.61 -1.97 24.28
N GLY A 69 -6.71 -1.57 25.54
CA GLY A 69 -5.57 -1.27 26.40
C GLY A 69 -5.17 0.20 26.38
N SER A 70 -3.96 0.49 26.88
CA SER A 70 -3.52 1.87 27.16
C SER A 70 -3.17 2.70 25.93
N GLN A 71 -2.91 2.06 24.79
CA GLN A 71 -2.59 2.76 23.54
C GLN A 71 -3.21 2.00 22.35
N PRO A 72 -4.43 2.34 21.96
CA PRO A 72 -5.01 1.87 20.70
C PRO A 72 -4.32 2.49 19.48
N SER A 73 -4.53 1.88 18.31
CA SER A 73 -4.41 2.55 17.02
C SER A 73 -5.59 3.51 16.83
N GLY A 74 -5.35 4.65 16.20
CA GLY A 74 -6.37 5.66 15.94
C GLY A 74 -5.94 6.70 14.92
N ALA A 75 -6.50 7.90 15.04
CA ALA A 75 -6.28 9.01 14.11
C ALA A 75 -4.79 9.41 13.99
N TYR A 76 -4.05 9.36 15.09
CA TYR A 76 -2.64 9.73 15.18
C TYR A 76 -1.73 8.51 15.24
N VAL A 77 -2.11 7.50 16.01
CA VAL A 77 -1.25 6.37 16.33
C VAL A 77 -1.48 5.20 15.37
N PHE A 78 -0.40 4.75 14.74
CA PHE A 78 -0.33 3.44 14.09
C PHE A 78 0.33 2.45 15.04
N ARG A 79 -0.44 1.46 15.50
CA ARG A 79 0.01 0.40 16.40
C ARG A 79 -0.54 -0.95 15.92
N PRO A 80 0.19 -1.63 15.03
CA PRO A 80 -0.24 -2.91 14.49
C PRO A 80 -0.14 -4.03 15.53
N GLU A 81 -1.10 -4.93 15.50
CA GLU A 81 -1.13 -6.18 16.24
C GLU A 81 -0.70 -7.34 15.33
N GLY A 82 0.50 -7.87 15.58
CA GLY A 82 1.02 -9.03 14.87
C GLY A 82 1.57 -8.74 13.48
N LYS A 83 1.49 -9.75 12.60
CA LYS A 83 2.04 -9.71 11.24
C LYS A 83 1.00 -9.18 10.25
N PRO A 84 1.43 -8.55 9.15
CA PRO A 84 0.53 -8.15 8.07
C PRO A 84 -0.18 -9.38 7.48
N ILE A 85 -1.47 -9.25 7.16
CA ILE A 85 -2.31 -10.31 6.61
C ILE A 85 -2.49 -10.05 5.10
N PRO A 86 -2.16 -11.01 4.21
CA PRO A 86 -2.26 -10.82 2.77
C PRO A 86 -3.72 -10.71 2.30
N ILE A 87 -3.92 -9.89 1.26
CA ILE A 87 -5.19 -9.77 0.54
C ILE A 87 -5.01 -10.51 -0.80
N GLU A 88 -5.51 -11.74 -0.86
CA GLU A 88 -5.18 -12.71 -1.91
C GLU A 88 -5.83 -12.44 -3.27
N LYS A 89 -6.84 -11.57 -3.34
CA LYS A 89 -7.48 -11.20 -4.61
C LYS A 89 -7.58 -9.69 -4.71
N ALA A 90 -7.26 -9.16 -5.90
CA ALA A 90 -7.56 -7.80 -6.30
C ALA A 90 -9.08 -7.60 -6.54
N GLN A 91 -9.92 -8.12 -5.64
CA GLN A 91 -11.33 -7.82 -5.59
C GLN A 91 -11.54 -6.93 -4.38
N LEU A 92 -11.97 -5.69 -4.64
CA LEU A 92 -12.54 -4.85 -3.60
C LEU A 92 -13.84 -5.51 -3.16
N GLU A 93 -13.77 -6.41 -2.19
CA GLU A 93 -14.96 -6.91 -1.53
C GLU A 93 -15.45 -5.78 -0.63
N VAL A 94 -16.38 -4.98 -1.17
CA VAL A 94 -17.18 -4.07 -0.36
C VAL A 94 -18.01 -4.97 0.55
N VAL A 95 -17.50 -5.24 1.75
CA VAL A 95 -18.27 -5.94 2.79
C VAL A 95 -19.49 -5.07 3.05
N LYS A 96 -20.62 -5.48 2.48
CA LYS A 96 -21.89 -4.78 2.62
C LYS A 96 -22.24 -4.82 4.10
N PHE A 97 -22.30 -3.64 4.73
CA PHE A 97 -22.56 -3.55 6.15
C PHE A 97 -23.91 -4.18 6.48
N ILE A 98 -23.90 -5.11 7.43
CA ILE A 98 -25.12 -5.59 8.07
C ILE A 98 -25.66 -4.38 8.86
N ASN A 99 -26.93 -4.01 8.60
CA ASN A 99 -27.61 -2.87 9.25
C ASN A 99 -27.99 -3.14 10.71
N ASP A 100 -27.43 -4.19 11.32
CA ASP A 100 -27.64 -4.54 12.71
C ASP A 100 -26.38 -4.14 13.49
N GLU A 101 -26.48 -3.05 14.24
CA GLU A 101 -25.42 -2.54 15.11
C GLU A 101 -25.04 -3.55 16.20
N SER A 102 -25.94 -4.46 16.58
CA SER A 102 -25.70 -5.48 17.60
C SER A 102 -24.87 -6.68 17.11
N LEU A 103 -24.61 -6.77 15.80
CA LEU A 103 -23.84 -7.84 15.16
C LEU A 103 -22.44 -7.40 14.69
N ARG A 104 -22.06 -6.14 14.91
CA ARG A 104 -20.75 -5.62 14.51
C ARG A 104 -19.75 -5.88 15.64
N ASP A 105 -18.83 -6.81 15.41
CA ASP A 105 -17.55 -6.87 16.12
C ASP A 105 -16.50 -6.19 15.22
N PRO A 106 -16.44 -4.84 15.21
CA PRO A 106 -15.60 -4.14 14.25
C PRO A 106 -14.12 -4.36 14.58
N ILE A 107 -13.33 -4.66 13.56
CA ILE A 107 -11.88 -4.80 13.69
C ILE A 107 -11.17 -3.67 12.96
N THR A 108 -10.19 -3.06 13.62
CA THR A 108 -9.35 -2.02 13.01
C THR A 108 -8.48 -2.63 11.92
N LYS A 109 -8.56 -2.09 10.70
CA LYS A 109 -7.77 -2.55 9.55
C LYS A 109 -7.05 -1.38 8.90
N GLU A 110 -5.78 -1.62 8.60
CA GLU A 110 -4.87 -0.62 8.05
C GLU A 110 -4.24 -1.19 6.79
N VAL A 111 -4.77 -0.79 5.65
CA VAL A 111 -4.49 -1.39 4.34
C VAL A 111 -3.24 -0.78 3.75
N VAL A 112 -2.36 -1.64 3.26
CA VAL A 112 -1.07 -1.28 2.68
C VAL A 112 -0.88 -1.96 1.32
N THR A 113 -0.10 -1.34 0.45
CA THR A 113 0.46 -1.99 -0.74
C THR A 113 1.95 -2.16 -0.55
N ARG A 114 2.49 -3.27 -1.05
CA ARG A 114 3.91 -3.56 -1.11
C ARG A 114 4.37 -3.70 -2.55
N TYR A 115 5.52 -3.11 -2.86
CA TYR A 115 6.24 -3.33 -4.11
C TYR A 115 7.56 -4.00 -3.76
N ILE A 116 7.67 -5.30 -4.02
CA ILE A 116 8.83 -6.12 -3.67
C ILE A 116 9.69 -6.34 -4.91
N THR A 117 10.99 -6.07 -4.78
CA THR A 117 11.94 -6.21 -5.88
C THR A 117 13.13 -7.09 -5.50
N ASP A 118 14.02 -7.34 -6.45
CA ASP A 118 15.30 -8.00 -6.21
C ASP A 118 16.39 -7.06 -5.63
N ILE A 119 16.11 -5.76 -5.53
CA ILE A 119 17.04 -4.72 -5.06
C ILE A 119 17.57 -5.02 -3.65
N LYS A 120 18.88 -4.88 -3.47
CA LYS A 120 19.56 -5.08 -2.18
C LYS A 120 19.85 -3.74 -1.49
N ASN A 121 18.84 -3.19 -0.84
CA ASN A 121 18.88 -1.85 -0.26
C ASN A 121 19.55 -1.73 1.12
N GLN A 122 20.04 -2.83 1.72
CA GLN A 122 20.71 -2.84 3.03
C GLN A 122 19.89 -2.14 4.14
N ASP A 123 18.56 -2.33 4.14
CA ASP A 123 17.61 -1.68 5.05
C ASP A 123 17.59 -0.13 4.96
N VAL A 124 18.07 0.42 3.85
CA VAL A 124 18.08 1.86 3.55
C VAL A 124 17.00 2.21 2.53
N PHE A 125 16.27 3.29 2.79
CA PHE A 125 15.34 3.88 1.84
C PHE A 125 15.27 5.39 2.04
N PHE A 126 14.59 6.10 1.15
CA PHE A 126 14.57 7.55 1.13
C PHE A 126 13.15 8.05 1.00
N THR A 127 12.71 8.94 1.89
CA THR A 127 11.43 9.64 1.78
C THR A 127 11.64 11.12 1.61
N ASP A 128 10.74 11.77 0.88
CA ASP A 128 10.79 13.23 0.73
C ASP A 128 10.43 13.97 2.03
N ALA A 129 11.00 15.15 2.22
CA ALA A 129 10.57 16.13 3.21
C ALA A 129 9.74 17.21 2.50
N ASN A 130 8.41 17.10 2.63
CA ASN A 130 7.44 18.05 2.05
C ASN A 130 7.64 18.30 0.54
N GLY A 131 7.92 17.24 -0.21
CA GLY A 131 8.10 17.26 -1.66
C GLY A 131 9.45 17.79 -2.13
N ARG A 132 10.36 18.11 -1.20
CA ARG A 132 11.65 18.74 -1.50
C ARG A 132 12.82 17.77 -1.35
N GLN A 133 13.55 17.88 -0.25
CA GLN A 133 14.77 17.12 -0.01
C GLN A 133 14.46 15.64 0.25
N MET A 134 15.31 14.75 -0.24
CA MET A 134 15.24 13.33 0.09
C MET A 134 16.01 13.05 1.38
N MET A 135 15.33 12.40 2.33
CA MET A 135 15.86 12.06 3.64
C MET A 135 16.19 10.57 3.70
N ARG A 136 17.45 10.24 4.01
CA ARG A 136 17.89 8.86 4.23
C ARG A 136 17.23 8.28 5.48
N ARG A 137 16.59 7.13 5.34
CA ARG A 137 15.97 6.34 6.39
C ARG A 137 16.73 5.01 6.50
N GLN A 138 16.94 4.56 7.74
CA GLN A 138 17.52 3.26 8.04
C GLN A 138 16.56 2.55 8.98
N LYS A 139 16.21 1.31 8.66
CA LYS A 139 15.35 0.50 9.53
C LYS A 139 15.99 0.34 10.92
N ASN A 140 15.17 0.43 11.96
CA ASN A 140 15.57 0.24 13.36
C ASN A 140 16.76 1.11 13.81
N TYR A 141 16.78 2.36 13.35
CA TYR A 141 17.89 3.28 13.61
C TYR A 141 17.42 4.72 13.81
N ASN A 142 18.11 5.44 14.69
CA ASN A 142 17.98 6.88 14.84
C ASN A 142 19.38 7.54 14.82
N PRO A 143 19.58 8.64 14.07
CA PRO A 143 20.88 9.30 13.99
C PRO A 143 21.27 10.09 15.26
N SER A 144 20.32 10.42 16.12
CA SER A 144 20.53 11.35 17.24
C SER A 144 20.59 10.67 18.61
N PHE A 145 20.13 9.43 18.73
CA PHE A 145 20.13 8.70 20.00
C PHE A 145 20.20 7.18 19.80
N LYS A 146 20.51 6.46 20.88
CA LYS A 146 20.49 5.00 20.89
C LYS A 146 19.05 4.50 20.68
N TYR A 147 18.78 3.92 19.51
CA TYR A 147 17.48 3.36 19.18
C TYR A 147 17.19 2.11 20.02
N VAL A 148 15.98 2.04 20.58
CA VAL A 148 15.43 0.88 21.27
C VAL A 148 14.13 0.52 20.57
N ASP A 149 14.12 -0.64 19.93
CA ASP A 149 12.97 -1.06 19.13
C ASP A 149 11.83 -1.55 20.03
N THR A 150 10.79 -0.74 20.14
CA THR A 150 9.58 -1.07 20.92
C THR A 150 8.38 -1.39 20.03
N GLU A 151 8.39 -0.88 18.79
CA GLU A 151 7.34 -1.06 17.79
C GLU A 151 7.99 -1.30 16.41
N PRO A 152 8.41 -2.55 16.09
CA PRO A 152 9.26 -2.86 14.93
C PRO A 152 8.67 -2.54 13.56
N VAL A 153 7.34 -2.37 13.47
CA VAL A 153 6.65 -1.93 12.26
C VAL A 153 6.46 -0.42 12.30
N ALA A 154 5.70 0.07 13.28
CA ALA A 154 5.31 1.48 13.34
C ALA A 154 6.50 2.44 13.48
N GLY A 155 7.54 2.07 14.25
CA GLY A 155 8.75 2.87 14.42
C GLY A 155 9.56 3.09 13.14
N ASN A 156 9.25 2.35 12.07
CA ASN A 156 9.92 2.46 10.76
C ASN A 156 9.06 3.15 9.70
N TYR A 157 7.86 3.63 10.04
CA TYR A 157 7.02 4.38 9.12
C TYR A 157 7.43 5.86 9.09
N TYR A 158 7.55 6.41 7.88
CA TYR A 158 7.88 7.81 7.65
C TYR A 158 6.86 8.47 6.70
N PRO A 159 6.64 9.79 6.81
CA PRO A 159 5.79 10.50 5.88
C PRO A 159 6.41 10.53 4.49
N VAL A 160 5.55 10.39 3.48
CA VAL A 160 5.83 10.57 2.05
C VAL A 160 4.79 11.53 1.53
N THR A 161 5.20 12.70 1.04
CA THR A 161 4.25 13.69 0.49
C THR A 161 4.29 13.77 -1.03
N ASN A 162 5.34 13.21 -1.65
CA ASN A 162 5.49 13.18 -3.09
C ASN A 162 6.14 11.89 -3.59
N ARG A 163 7.21 11.42 -2.94
CA ARG A 163 8.00 10.30 -3.43
C ARG A 163 8.79 9.55 -2.35
N VAL A 164 8.88 8.25 -2.55
CA VAL A 164 9.75 7.35 -1.79
C VAL A 164 10.54 6.49 -2.76
N PHE A 165 11.80 6.21 -2.43
CA PHE A 165 12.60 5.28 -3.23
C PHE A 165 13.53 4.42 -2.36
N LEU A 166 13.93 3.29 -2.92
CA LEU A 166 15.08 2.50 -2.47
C LEU A 166 15.94 2.16 -3.69
N LYS A 167 17.22 1.88 -3.45
CA LYS A 167 18.17 1.55 -4.50
C LYS A 167 19.26 0.62 -4.00
N ASP A 168 19.88 -0.10 -4.93
CA ASP A 168 21.22 -0.66 -4.79
C ASP A 168 22.16 -0.01 -5.81
N ASP A 169 23.33 -0.60 -6.02
CA ASP A 169 24.35 -0.07 -6.94
C ASP A 169 23.88 -0.04 -8.40
N ASN A 170 22.88 -0.85 -8.78
CA ASN A 170 22.47 -1.04 -10.17
C ASN A 170 21.06 -0.52 -10.45
N LYS A 171 20.11 -0.76 -9.54
CA LYS A 171 18.69 -0.49 -9.76
C LYS A 171 18.08 0.36 -8.66
N GLN A 172 17.08 1.15 -9.04
CA GLN A 172 16.28 1.99 -8.16
C GLN A 172 14.79 1.76 -8.40
N LEU A 173 14.05 1.56 -7.31
CA LEU A 173 12.58 1.60 -7.27
C LEU A 173 12.15 2.94 -6.69
N THR A 174 11.33 3.70 -7.42
CA THR A 174 10.71 4.95 -6.96
C THR A 174 9.20 4.87 -7.08
N ILE A 175 8.49 5.24 -6.02
CA ILE A 175 7.03 5.37 -6.02
C ILE A 175 6.70 6.86 -5.86
N LEU A 176 5.95 7.41 -6.81
CA LEU A 176 5.34 8.74 -6.67
C LEU A 176 3.89 8.57 -6.22
N THR A 177 3.49 9.38 -5.24
CA THR A 177 2.18 9.32 -4.62
C THR A 177 1.32 10.50 -5.08
N ASP A 178 0.02 10.29 -5.23
CA ASP A 178 -0.93 11.37 -5.57
C ASP A 178 -1.38 12.19 -4.34
N ARG A 179 -1.03 11.72 -3.15
CA ARG A 179 -1.31 12.34 -1.84
C ARG A 179 -0.28 11.92 -0.81
N SER A 180 -0.35 12.53 0.37
CA SER A 180 0.49 12.14 1.51
C SER A 180 0.10 10.77 2.07
N GLN A 181 1.10 9.92 2.31
CA GLN A 181 0.95 8.58 2.86
C GLN A 181 2.06 8.29 3.87
N GLY A 182 1.88 7.23 4.67
CA GLY A 182 2.96 6.64 5.45
C GLY A 182 3.64 5.53 4.66
N ALA A 183 4.97 5.47 4.69
CA ALA A 183 5.73 4.42 4.01
C ALA A 183 6.89 3.88 4.84
N SER A 184 7.28 2.65 4.55
CA SER A 184 8.43 1.95 5.12
C SER A 184 9.12 1.08 4.08
N SER A 185 10.25 0.48 4.43
CA SER A 185 10.91 -0.55 3.61
C SER A 185 10.68 -1.95 4.17
N VAL A 186 10.41 -2.88 3.28
CA VAL A 186 10.22 -4.31 3.56
C VAL A 186 10.96 -5.15 2.52
N ASP A 187 11.97 -5.91 2.95
CA ASP A 187 12.66 -6.96 2.18
C ASP A 187 12.96 -6.62 0.70
N GLY A 188 13.81 -5.61 0.46
CA GLY A 188 14.13 -5.16 -0.91
C GLY A 188 12.97 -4.48 -1.64
N GLY A 189 11.95 -4.08 -0.89
CA GLY A 189 10.73 -3.43 -1.35
C GLY A 189 10.28 -2.26 -0.50
N LEU A 190 9.23 -1.60 -0.98
CA LEU A 190 8.58 -0.47 -0.32
C LEU A 190 7.15 -0.83 0.04
N GLU A 191 6.74 -0.43 1.24
CA GLU A 191 5.37 -0.52 1.72
C GLU A 191 4.77 0.88 1.86
N LEU A 192 3.55 1.08 1.38
CA LEU A 192 2.80 2.33 1.52
C LEU A 192 1.42 2.04 2.08
N MET A 193 1.04 2.79 3.11
CA MET A 193 -0.29 2.74 3.69
C MET A 193 -1.28 3.50 2.82
N LEU A 194 -2.31 2.78 2.35
CA LEU A 194 -3.30 3.29 1.40
C LEU A 194 -4.50 3.89 2.11
N HIS A 195 -4.98 3.21 3.14
CA HIS A 195 -6.20 3.58 3.87
C HIS A 195 -6.22 2.94 5.24
N ARG A 196 -6.90 3.55 6.20
CA ARG A 196 -7.07 3.04 7.57
C ARG A 196 -8.47 3.32 8.04
N ARG A 197 -9.02 2.40 8.83
CA ARG A 197 -10.25 2.62 9.58
C ARG A 197 -10.08 2.02 10.96
N CYS A 198 -10.14 2.87 11.99
CA CYS A 198 -9.91 2.50 13.37
C CYS A 198 -11.21 2.67 14.16
N PHE A 199 -11.49 1.76 15.08
CA PHE A 199 -12.73 1.73 15.87
C PHE A 199 -12.51 2.03 17.36
N ALA A 200 -11.37 2.65 17.67
CA ALA A 200 -11.03 3.17 18.98
C ALA A 200 -10.40 4.56 18.84
N ASP A 201 -10.64 5.43 19.83
CA ASP A 201 -9.86 6.66 20.02
C ASP A 201 -8.48 6.29 20.56
N ASP A 202 -7.44 6.99 20.10
CA ASP A 202 -6.06 6.74 20.52
C ASP A 202 -5.61 7.64 21.68
N HIS A 203 -6.52 8.45 22.24
CA HIS A 203 -6.36 9.30 23.40
C HIS A 203 -5.36 10.46 23.22
N TRP A 204 -5.24 11.00 22.00
CA TRP A 204 -4.40 12.16 21.69
C TRP A 204 -5.19 13.46 21.41
N GLY A 205 -6.47 13.49 21.81
CA GLY A 205 -7.26 14.71 21.97
C GLY A 205 -8.33 14.97 20.89
N VAL A 206 -8.48 14.09 19.90
CA VAL A 206 -9.61 14.16 18.96
C VAL A 206 -10.89 13.60 19.58
N GLU A 207 -10.76 12.65 20.52
CA GLU A 207 -11.87 12.04 21.27
C GLU A 207 -12.90 11.32 20.39
N GLU A 208 -12.45 10.82 19.24
CA GLU A 208 -13.26 10.06 18.30
C GLU A 208 -12.40 8.99 17.59
N ALA A 209 -13.03 7.87 17.24
CA ALA A 209 -12.39 6.86 16.41
C ALA A 209 -12.23 7.37 14.98
N LEU A 210 -11.18 6.92 14.29
CA LEU A 210 -11.01 7.15 12.84
C LEU A 210 -11.96 6.24 12.03
N ASP A 211 -13.27 6.50 12.15
CA ASP A 211 -14.35 5.69 11.59
C ASP A 211 -15.17 6.49 10.56
N GLU A 212 -14.56 6.78 9.41
CA GLU A 212 -15.24 7.55 8.35
C GLU A 212 -16.34 6.71 7.67
N PRO A 213 -17.64 7.07 7.81
CA PRO A 213 -18.74 6.19 7.44
C PRO A 213 -19.03 6.16 5.93
N GLY A 214 -18.53 7.12 5.14
CA GLY A 214 -18.80 7.20 3.71
C GLY A 214 -20.31 7.28 3.41
N ASP A 215 -20.81 6.35 2.58
CA ASP A 215 -22.23 6.19 2.25
C ASP A 215 -23.00 5.30 3.25
N GLY A 216 -22.41 5.03 4.42
CA GLY A 216 -22.89 4.07 5.42
C GLY A 216 -22.14 2.74 5.38
N SER A 217 -21.35 2.48 4.33
CA SER A 217 -20.53 1.27 4.20
C SER A 217 -19.03 1.50 4.41
N GLY A 218 -18.66 2.63 5.03
CA GLY A 218 -17.26 3.07 5.14
C GLY A 218 -16.80 3.87 3.94
N LEU A 219 -15.92 4.85 4.19
CA LEU A 219 -15.37 5.70 3.16
C LEU A 219 -14.51 4.89 2.16
N VAL A 220 -14.88 4.99 0.88
CA VAL A 220 -14.10 4.44 -0.23
C VAL A 220 -13.20 5.52 -0.81
N VAL A 221 -11.90 5.24 -0.86
CA VAL A 221 -10.90 6.11 -1.47
C VAL A 221 -10.35 5.49 -2.76
N ARG A 222 -10.02 6.35 -3.74
CA ARG A 222 -9.29 5.97 -4.96
C ARG A 222 -8.03 6.82 -5.02
N GLY A 223 -6.90 6.17 -5.27
CA GLY A 223 -5.60 6.80 -5.42
C GLY A 223 -4.80 6.23 -6.59
N THR A 224 -3.73 6.93 -6.94
CA THR A 224 -2.79 6.55 -7.99
C THR A 224 -1.36 6.54 -7.44
N HIS A 225 -0.64 5.45 -7.71
CA HIS A 225 0.81 5.38 -7.57
C HIS A 225 1.45 5.35 -8.96
N TYR A 226 2.44 6.20 -9.21
CA TYR A 226 3.31 6.06 -10.37
C TYR A 226 4.57 5.33 -9.95
N VAL A 227 4.81 4.16 -10.54
CA VAL A 227 5.95 3.32 -10.20
C VAL A 227 7.01 3.45 -11.27
N LEU A 228 8.22 3.79 -10.85
CA LEU A 228 9.39 3.87 -11.70
C LEU A 228 10.41 2.85 -11.20
N PHE A 229 10.86 1.99 -12.11
CA PHE A 229 11.93 1.03 -11.90
C PHE A 229 12.94 1.20 -13.03
N GLY A 230 14.22 1.30 -12.70
CA GLY A 230 15.27 1.48 -13.70
C GLY A 230 16.65 1.61 -13.06
N ASP A 231 17.63 1.98 -13.87
CA ASP A 231 19.02 2.10 -13.42
C ASP A 231 19.19 3.18 -12.35
N THR A 232 20.05 2.90 -11.37
CA THR A 232 20.46 3.88 -10.37
C THR A 232 21.12 5.06 -11.08
N LYS A 233 20.57 6.27 -10.88
CA LYS A 233 21.26 7.48 -11.32
C LYS A 233 22.53 7.66 -10.48
N VAL A 234 23.67 7.74 -11.15
CA VAL A 234 24.91 8.19 -10.53
C VAL A 234 24.72 9.66 -10.17
N ASP A 235 24.97 10.00 -8.89
CA ASP A 235 24.91 11.37 -8.38
C ASP A 235 26.00 12.25 -9.01
#